data_AF-A0A2V9HNA6-F1
#
_entry.id   AF-A0A2V9HNA6-F1
#
_cell.length_a   1.000
_cell.length_b   1.000
_cell.length_c   1.000
_cell.angle_alpha   90.00
_cell.angle_beta   90.00
_cell.angle_gamma   90.00
#
_symmetry.space_group_name_H-M   'P 1'
#
loop_
_entity.id
_entity.type
_entity.pdbx_description
1 polymer ?
#
loop_
_entity_poly.entity_id
_entity_poly.type
_entity_poly.pdbx_seq_one_letter_code
_entity_poly.pdbx_strand_id
1 'polypeptide(L)'
;MPKRKDIKELLIVAAAVFASSLASAQTPKLNIKTKHGYPIEEQRKEQMERLAKQYDLKKYTVTRDILIERGAMNHSYPVLTLNLRFLDNNDLALSAYVHEQGHWVLMERHRADNPALFEDLQRTFPNMEIRVPDGDGELRSSYFHIAVCMLEWQAMEDLAGAERARKVIEWKQEDHYKAIYSTLLNHREQVESVLNAHGVKW
;
A
#
# COMPACT_ATOMS: atom_id res chain seq x y z
N MET A 1 38.76 5.41 -64.17
CA MET A 1 39.08 4.87 -62.81
C MET A 1 39.79 5.96 -62.03
N PRO A 2 39.56 6.26 -60.74
CA PRO A 2 38.52 5.90 -59.77
C PRO A 2 37.80 7.14 -59.13
N LYS A 3 36.91 6.88 -58.17
CA LYS A 3 35.88 7.75 -57.51
C LYS A 3 36.40 8.61 -56.34
N ARG A 4 35.65 9.68 -55.98
CA ARG A 4 35.20 10.05 -54.59
C ARG A 4 34.34 11.33 -54.66
N LYS A 5 33.00 11.23 -54.68
CA LYS A 5 32.04 11.19 -53.56
C LYS A 5 31.84 12.55 -52.87
N ASP A 6 30.74 13.20 -53.27
CA ASP A 6 30.00 14.20 -52.51
C ASP A 6 29.74 13.75 -51.07
N ILE A 7 30.01 14.63 -50.12
CA ILE A 7 29.49 14.54 -48.75
C ILE A 7 28.68 15.81 -48.53
N LYS A 8 27.37 15.73 -48.78
CA LYS A 8 26.40 16.64 -48.20
C LYS A 8 26.06 16.09 -46.82
N GLU A 9 26.46 16.80 -45.78
CA GLU A 9 26.07 16.53 -44.41
C GLU A 9 24.54 16.66 -44.30
N LEU A 10 23.87 15.54 -44.04
CA LEU A 10 22.48 15.51 -43.62
C LEU A 10 22.47 15.12 -42.13
N LEU A 11 22.36 16.12 -41.27
CA LEU A 11 22.11 15.91 -39.84
C LEU A 11 20.68 15.37 -39.67
N ILE A 12 20.56 14.06 -39.48
CA ILE A 12 19.32 13.43 -39.02
C ILE A 12 19.35 13.48 -37.49
N VAL A 13 18.60 14.41 -36.91
CA VAL A 13 18.26 14.38 -35.48
C VAL A 13 17.21 13.29 -35.30
N ALA A 14 17.63 12.13 -34.81
CA ALA A 14 16.71 11.07 -34.40
C ALA A 14 16.05 11.47 -33.07
N ALA A 15 14.81 11.97 -33.13
CA ALA A 15 13.96 12.10 -31.96
C ALA A 15 13.50 10.71 -31.53
N ALA A 16 14.18 10.13 -30.53
CA ALA A 16 13.73 8.91 -29.88
C ALA A 16 12.49 9.22 -29.02
N VAL A 17 11.31 8.99 -29.59
CA VAL A 17 10.06 8.97 -28.83
C VAL A 17 10.07 7.68 -28.00
N PHE A 18 10.41 7.79 -26.71
CA PHE A 18 10.10 6.73 -25.74
C PHE A 18 8.57 6.68 -25.59
N ALA A 19 7.92 5.85 -26.38
CA ALA A 19 6.57 5.41 -26.10
C ALA A 19 6.65 4.46 -24.89
N SER A 20 6.50 5.01 -23.69
CA SER A 20 6.22 4.22 -22.50
C SER A 20 4.92 3.47 -22.76
N SER A 21 5.02 2.16 -22.96
CA SER A 21 3.86 1.28 -23.02
C SER A 21 3.11 1.43 -21.70
N LEU A 22 1.98 2.14 -21.71
CA LEU A 22 1.03 2.14 -20.60
C LEU A 22 0.50 0.71 -20.51
N ALA A 23 1.14 -0.11 -19.69
CA ALA A 23 0.58 -1.40 -19.32
C ALA A 23 -0.80 -1.11 -18.72
N SER A 24 -1.85 -1.67 -19.32
CA SER A 24 -3.19 -1.54 -18.76
C SER A 24 -3.16 -2.14 -17.35
N ALA A 25 -3.64 -1.39 -16.36
CA ALA A 25 -3.87 -1.93 -15.02
C ALA A 25 -4.70 -3.22 -15.13
N GLN A 26 -4.22 -4.31 -14.51
CA GLN A 26 -4.88 -5.62 -14.52
C GLN A 26 -5.70 -5.88 -13.26
N THR A 27 -6.15 -4.81 -12.60
CA THR A 27 -6.94 -4.89 -11.37
C THR A 27 -8.18 -5.76 -11.58
N PRO A 28 -8.39 -6.79 -10.74
CA PRO A 28 -9.63 -7.56 -10.78
C PRO A 28 -10.83 -6.66 -10.48
N LYS A 29 -11.99 -6.96 -11.07
CA LYS A 29 -13.20 -6.18 -10.82
C LYS A 29 -13.51 -6.14 -9.30
N LEU A 30 -13.42 -4.97 -8.70
CA LEU A 30 -13.78 -4.75 -7.30
C LEU A 30 -15.30 -4.69 -7.16
N ASN A 31 -15.83 -5.31 -6.11
CA ASN A 31 -17.24 -5.30 -5.74
C ASN A 31 -17.46 -4.24 -4.67
N ILE A 32 -17.49 -2.97 -5.07
CA ILE A 32 -17.61 -1.85 -4.14
C ILE A 32 -19.08 -1.49 -3.92
N LYS A 33 -19.51 -1.52 -2.67
CA LYS A 33 -20.86 -1.14 -2.24
C LYS A 33 -20.78 0.00 -1.24
N THR A 34 -21.78 0.87 -1.23
CA THR A 34 -21.97 1.88 -0.18
C THR A 34 -22.90 1.32 0.89
N LYS A 35 -22.63 1.60 2.16
CA LYS A 35 -23.49 1.15 3.27
C LYS A 35 -24.84 1.84 3.27
N HIS A 36 -24.85 3.15 3.04
CA HIS A 36 -26.04 4.00 3.17
C HIS A 36 -26.49 4.60 1.83
N GLY A 37 -25.61 4.64 0.82
CA GLY A 37 -25.91 5.26 -0.47
C GLY A 37 -25.86 6.78 -0.43
N TYR A 38 -25.16 7.35 0.56
CA TYR A 38 -24.98 8.79 0.63
C TYR A 38 -24.08 9.28 -0.51
N PRO A 39 -24.31 10.50 -1.06
CA PRO A 39 -23.48 11.04 -2.13
C PRO A 39 -21.98 11.02 -1.83
N ILE A 40 -21.60 11.24 -0.57
CA ILE A 40 -20.20 11.21 -0.14
C ILE A 40 -19.60 9.79 -0.10
N GLU A 41 -20.41 8.75 0.15
CA GLU A 41 -19.96 7.35 0.03
C GLU A 41 -19.80 6.95 -1.43
N GLU A 42 -20.70 7.40 -2.31
CA GLU A 42 -20.55 7.20 -3.76
C GLU A 42 -19.30 7.92 -4.28
N GLN A 43 -18.98 9.13 -3.81
CA GLN A 43 -17.70 9.80 -4.16
C GLN A 43 -16.47 8.98 -3.78
N ARG A 44 -16.48 8.33 -2.60
CA ARG A 44 -15.39 7.46 -2.17
C ARG A 44 -15.32 6.19 -3.02
N LYS A 45 -16.46 5.60 -3.35
CA LYS A 45 -16.53 4.47 -4.28
C LYS A 45 -15.95 4.84 -5.65
N GLU A 46 -16.37 5.96 -6.22
CA GLU A 46 -15.82 6.47 -7.48
C GLU A 46 -14.31 6.71 -7.38
N GLN A 47 -13.81 7.25 -6.26
CA GLN A 47 -12.38 7.40 -6.02
C GLN A 47 -11.66 6.05 -6.09
N MET A 48 -12.18 5.01 -5.42
CA MET A 48 -11.60 3.67 -5.45
C MET A 48 -11.66 3.04 -6.84
N GLU A 49 -12.75 3.22 -7.58
CA GLU A 49 -12.85 2.74 -8.97
C GLU A 49 -11.87 3.46 -9.89
N ARG A 50 -11.63 4.76 -9.70
CA ARG A 50 -10.60 5.51 -10.44
C ARG A 50 -9.20 4.99 -10.11
N LEU A 51 -8.90 4.79 -8.82
CA LEU A 51 -7.61 4.23 -8.39
C LEU A 51 -7.36 2.83 -8.97
N ALA A 52 -8.38 1.97 -8.97
CA ALA A 52 -8.31 0.62 -9.55
C ALA A 52 -8.07 0.61 -11.07
N LYS A 53 -8.48 1.66 -11.78
CA LYS A 53 -8.17 1.85 -13.22
C LYS A 53 -6.77 2.43 -13.43
N GLN A 54 -6.29 3.26 -12.52
CA GLN A 54 -5.01 3.95 -12.63
C GLN A 54 -3.83 3.05 -12.26
N TYR A 55 -4.00 2.18 -11.26
CA TYR A 55 -2.94 1.32 -10.72
C TYR A 55 -3.29 -0.15 -10.91
N ASP A 56 -2.28 -1.00 -11.16
CA ASP A 56 -2.47 -2.45 -11.21
C ASP A 56 -2.51 -3.03 -9.79
N LEU A 57 -3.71 -3.16 -9.23
CA LEU A 57 -3.93 -3.65 -7.87
C LEU A 57 -3.93 -5.18 -7.76
N LYS A 58 -3.76 -5.92 -8.86
CA LYS A 58 -3.93 -7.38 -8.89
C LYS A 58 -3.16 -8.13 -7.80
N LYS A 59 -1.91 -7.73 -7.54
CA LYS A 59 -1.05 -8.33 -6.49
C LYS A 59 -1.52 -7.98 -5.07
N TYR A 60 -2.19 -6.85 -4.90
CA TYR A 60 -2.58 -6.27 -3.61
C TYR A 60 -4.08 -6.41 -3.31
N THR A 61 -4.83 -7.12 -4.15
CA THR A 61 -6.25 -7.41 -3.94
C THR A 61 -6.41 -8.84 -3.44
N VAL A 62 -6.50 -9.02 -2.13
CA VAL A 62 -6.80 -10.31 -1.49
C VAL A 62 -8.31 -10.56 -1.50
N THR A 63 -9.10 -9.60 -0.98
CA THR A 63 -10.56 -9.60 -1.12
C THR A 63 -11.03 -8.54 -2.11
N ARG A 64 -12.11 -8.85 -2.82
CA ARG A 64 -12.74 -7.97 -3.82
C ARG A 64 -13.99 -7.28 -3.27
N ASP A 65 -14.54 -7.75 -2.16
CA ASP A 65 -15.75 -7.21 -1.55
C ASP A 65 -15.37 -6.05 -0.64
N ILE A 66 -15.82 -4.86 -1.01
CA ILE A 66 -15.46 -3.60 -0.35
C ILE A 66 -16.76 -2.88 0.03
N LEU A 67 -16.86 -2.50 1.29
CA LEU A 67 -17.92 -1.66 1.82
C LEU A 67 -17.38 -0.25 2.06
N ILE A 68 -18.08 0.77 1.56
CA ILE A 68 -17.80 2.17 1.90
C ILE A 68 -18.81 2.61 2.96
N GLU A 69 -18.32 3.06 4.10
CA GLU A 69 -19.18 3.44 5.23
C GLU A 69 -18.75 4.75 5.89
N ARG A 70 -19.66 5.73 5.91
CA ARG A 70 -19.47 6.98 6.63
C ARG A 70 -19.43 6.74 8.14
N GLY A 71 -18.38 7.23 8.80
CA GLY A 71 -18.23 7.18 10.26
C GLY A 71 -17.65 5.87 10.80
N ALA A 72 -17.37 4.90 9.93
CA ALA A 72 -16.65 3.70 10.32
C ALA A 72 -15.14 3.97 10.53
N MET A 73 -14.50 3.11 11.32
CA MET A 73 -13.06 2.90 11.21
C MET A 73 -12.80 1.96 10.03
N ASN A 74 -11.69 2.16 9.33
CA ASN A 74 -11.27 1.15 8.36
C ASN A 74 -11.02 -0.18 9.08
N HIS A 75 -11.40 -1.27 8.44
CA HIS A 75 -11.13 -2.61 8.92
C HIS A 75 -11.25 -3.63 7.79
N SER A 76 -10.53 -4.73 7.89
CA SER A 76 -10.50 -5.78 6.88
C SER A 76 -11.63 -6.81 7.02
N TYR A 77 -12.11 -7.09 8.24
CA TYR A 77 -13.02 -8.20 8.56
C TYR A 77 -14.32 -7.74 9.25
N PRO A 78 -15.50 -8.34 8.96
CA PRO A 78 -15.75 -9.48 8.06
C PRO A 78 -15.77 -9.15 6.57
N VAL A 79 -15.90 -7.86 6.24
CA VAL A 79 -15.80 -7.33 4.89
C VAL A 79 -14.84 -6.15 4.96
N LEU A 80 -14.02 -5.96 3.93
CA LEU A 80 -13.12 -4.83 3.87
C LEU A 80 -13.94 -3.54 3.83
N THR A 81 -13.90 -2.77 4.90
CA THR A 81 -14.63 -1.51 5.03
C THR A 81 -13.66 -0.35 4.97
N LEU A 82 -13.92 0.58 4.04
CA LEU A 82 -13.21 1.85 3.94
C LEU A 82 -14.14 2.98 4.35
N ASN A 83 -13.64 3.86 5.20
CA ASN A 83 -14.30 5.09 5.56
C ASN A 83 -14.01 6.19 4.52
N LEU A 84 -14.44 7.40 4.85
CA LEU A 84 -14.37 8.57 3.96
C LEU A 84 -13.11 9.42 4.18
N ARG A 85 -12.18 8.95 5.02
CA ARG A 85 -10.92 9.63 5.23
C ARG A 85 -10.13 9.61 3.91
N PHE A 86 -9.49 10.74 3.59
CA PHE A 86 -8.67 10.91 2.38
C PHE A 86 -9.44 10.95 1.04
N LEU A 87 -10.69 11.40 1.06
CA LEU A 87 -11.46 11.68 -0.17
C LEU A 87 -10.75 12.68 -1.11
N ASP A 88 -9.95 13.58 -0.55
CA ASP A 88 -9.19 14.63 -1.23
C ASP A 88 -7.73 14.22 -1.55
N ASN A 89 -7.28 13.04 -1.11
CA ASN A 89 -5.91 12.59 -1.29
C ASN A 89 -5.85 11.13 -1.79
N ASN A 90 -5.55 10.97 -3.08
CA ASN A 90 -5.49 9.67 -3.73
C ASN A 90 -4.39 8.75 -3.21
N ASP A 91 -3.26 9.29 -2.73
CA ASP A 91 -2.14 8.48 -2.26
C ASP A 91 -2.45 7.89 -0.90
N LEU A 92 -3.02 8.70 0.00
CA LEU A 92 -3.49 8.22 1.30
C LEU A 92 -4.71 7.30 1.17
N ALA A 93 -5.59 7.55 0.18
CA ALA A 93 -6.70 6.66 -0.14
C ALA A 93 -6.22 5.28 -0.62
N LEU A 94 -5.23 5.25 -1.53
CA LEU A 94 -4.62 4.03 -2.03
C LEU A 94 -3.89 3.27 -0.92
N SER A 95 -3.14 3.99 -0.09
CA SER A 95 -2.44 3.43 1.07
C SER A 95 -3.41 2.82 2.07
N ALA A 96 -4.53 3.48 2.39
CA ALA A 96 -5.58 2.91 3.23
C ALA A 96 -6.16 1.62 2.65
N TYR A 97 -6.36 1.55 1.33
CA TYR A 97 -6.83 0.32 0.68
C TYR A 97 -5.84 -0.84 0.83
N VAL A 98 -4.56 -0.62 0.52
CA VAL A 98 -3.55 -1.69 0.63
C VAL A 98 -3.23 -2.04 2.09
N HIS A 99 -3.41 -1.12 3.04
CA HIS A 99 -3.33 -1.42 4.47
C HIS A 99 -4.35 -2.50 4.88
N GLU A 100 -5.63 -2.28 4.54
CA GLU A 100 -6.69 -3.25 4.87
C GLU A 100 -6.51 -4.58 4.14
N GLN A 101 -5.97 -4.58 2.91
CA GLN A 101 -5.60 -5.81 2.21
C GLN A 101 -4.42 -6.53 2.88
N GLY A 102 -3.47 -5.78 3.46
CA GLY A 102 -2.36 -6.32 4.24
C GLY A 102 -2.82 -7.09 5.47
N HIS A 103 -3.90 -6.67 6.13
CA HIS A 103 -4.53 -7.47 7.19
C HIS A 103 -5.03 -8.83 6.67
N TRP A 104 -5.68 -8.88 5.50
CA TRP A 104 -6.11 -10.14 4.89
C TRP A 104 -4.94 -11.07 4.60
N VAL A 105 -3.78 -10.54 4.16
CA VAL A 105 -2.55 -11.34 3.96
C VAL A 105 -2.12 -12.05 5.24
N LEU A 106 -2.27 -11.41 6.41
CA LEU A 106 -1.95 -12.04 7.68
C LEU A 106 -3.01 -13.07 8.11
N MET A 107 -4.28 -12.82 7.80
CA MET A 107 -5.39 -13.71 8.18
C MET A 107 -5.49 -14.97 7.31
N GLU A 108 -5.52 -14.86 5.98
CA GLU A 108 -5.72 -16.01 5.07
C GLU A 108 -4.62 -17.06 5.20
N ARG A 109 -3.42 -16.62 5.58
CA ARG A 109 -2.24 -17.49 5.73
C ARG A 109 -1.99 -17.86 7.20
N HIS A 110 -2.94 -17.57 8.10
CA HIS A 110 -2.86 -17.81 9.55
C HIS A 110 -1.58 -17.26 10.20
N ARG A 111 -1.03 -16.19 9.63
CA ARG A 111 0.23 -15.57 10.10
C ARG A 111 0.00 -14.75 11.36
N ALA A 112 -1.17 -14.14 11.51
CA ALA A 112 -1.57 -13.49 12.76
C ALA A 112 -1.70 -14.49 13.93
N ASP A 113 -1.92 -15.77 13.62
CA ASP A 113 -1.99 -16.84 14.64
C ASP A 113 -0.59 -17.39 14.98
N ASN A 114 0.44 -17.07 14.19
CA ASN A 114 1.79 -17.58 14.38
C ASN A 114 2.46 -16.91 15.61
N PRO A 115 2.71 -17.65 16.71
CA PRO A 115 3.36 -17.09 17.89
C PRO A 115 4.82 -16.70 17.62
N ALA A 116 5.53 -17.42 16.74
CA ALA A 116 6.93 -17.16 16.45
C ALA A 116 7.14 -15.82 15.71
N LEU A 117 6.20 -15.43 14.83
CA LEU A 117 6.24 -14.11 14.19
C LEU A 117 6.15 -12.99 15.24
N PHE A 118 5.20 -13.10 16.16
CA PHE A 118 5.04 -12.13 17.24
C PHE A 118 6.29 -12.08 18.14
N GLU A 119 6.81 -13.23 18.56
CA GLU A 119 8.00 -13.32 19.40
C GLU A 119 9.24 -12.71 18.73
N ASP A 120 9.43 -12.96 17.43
CA ASP A 120 10.56 -12.39 16.68
C ASP A 120 10.44 -10.88 16.51
N LEU A 121 9.23 -10.36 16.23
CA LEU A 121 9.00 -8.93 16.17
C LEU A 121 9.26 -8.26 17.53
N GLN A 122 8.76 -8.85 18.62
CA GLN A 122 8.96 -8.33 19.98
C GLN A 122 10.44 -8.38 20.41
N ARG A 123 11.16 -9.44 20.05
CA ARG A 123 12.59 -9.58 20.31
C ARG A 123 13.42 -8.57 19.51
N THR A 124 13.03 -8.30 18.27
CA THR A 124 13.75 -7.38 17.38
C THR A 124 13.51 -5.93 17.77
N PHE A 125 12.29 -5.58 18.18
CA PHE A 125 11.90 -4.22 18.56
C PHE A 125 11.41 -4.17 20.00
N PRO A 126 12.31 -4.41 20.99
CA PRO A 126 11.90 -4.44 22.38
C PRO A 126 11.43 -3.05 22.82
N ASN A 127 10.35 -3.01 23.60
CA ASN A 127 9.80 -1.79 24.21
C ASN A 127 9.19 -0.77 23.24
N MET A 128 8.70 -1.19 22.07
CA MET A 128 7.88 -0.31 21.23
C MET A 128 6.68 0.21 22.03
N GLU A 129 6.40 1.51 21.97
CA GLU A 129 5.19 2.09 22.58
C GLU A 129 3.96 1.56 21.85
N ILE A 130 2.98 1.07 22.62
CA ILE A 130 1.80 0.39 22.08
C ILE A 130 0.51 1.18 22.26
N ARG A 131 0.50 2.23 23.09
CA ARG A 131 -0.70 3.04 23.31
C ARG A 131 -0.99 3.93 22.11
N VAL A 132 -2.26 4.21 21.86
CA VAL A 132 -2.68 5.21 20.86
C VAL A 132 -2.14 6.59 21.27
N PRO A 133 -1.55 7.40 20.37
CA PRO A 133 -1.49 7.21 18.91
C PRO A 133 -0.24 6.48 18.40
N ASP A 134 0.68 6.05 19.25
CA ASP A 134 1.95 5.43 18.87
C ASP A 134 1.79 3.98 18.36
N GLY A 135 0.91 3.21 19.00
CA GLY A 135 0.49 1.86 18.59
C GLY A 135 -1.04 1.73 18.49
N ASP A 136 -1.54 0.50 18.52
CA ASP A 136 -2.96 0.17 18.37
C ASP A 136 -3.72 0.00 19.70
N GLY A 137 -3.02 0.15 20.82
CA GLY A 137 -3.57 0.04 22.17
C GLY A 137 -3.50 -1.38 22.77
N GLU A 138 -3.25 -2.40 21.94
CA GLU A 138 -3.04 -3.79 22.36
C GLU A 138 -1.67 -4.28 21.89
N LEU A 139 -1.00 -5.07 22.72
CA LEU A 139 0.38 -5.50 22.50
C LEU A 139 0.52 -6.29 21.19
N ARG A 140 -0.19 -7.42 21.06
CA ARG A 140 -0.07 -8.30 19.90
C ARG A 140 -0.52 -7.60 18.62
N SER A 141 -1.62 -6.87 18.67
CA SER A 141 -2.12 -6.06 17.55
C SER A 141 -1.10 -5.02 17.10
N SER A 142 -0.47 -4.30 18.03
CA SER A 142 0.53 -3.27 17.69
C SER A 142 1.74 -3.88 16.97
N TYR A 143 2.23 -5.03 17.42
CA TYR A 143 3.33 -5.70 16.72
C TYR A 143 2.91 -6.26 15.36
N PHE A 144 1.70 -6.78 15.19
CA PHE A 144 1.23 -7.18 13.86
C PHE A 144 1.01 -6.00 12.91
N HIS A 145 0.71 -4.81 13.42
CA HIS A 145 0.68 -3.61 12.59
C HIS A 145 2.06 -3.24 12.04
N ILE A 146 3.19 -3.64 12.65
CA ILE A 146 4.51 -3.53 12.00
C ILE A 146 4.51 -4.28 10.66
N ALA A 147 3.98 -5.50 10.64
CA ALA A 147 3.90 -6.31 9.42
C ALA A 147 2.95 -5.69 8.39
N VAL A 148 1.75 -5.27 8.81
CA VAL A 148 0.75 -4.65 7.91
C VAL A 148 1.27 -3.34 7.32
N CYS A 149 1.82 -2.44 8.15
CA CYS A 149 2.36 -1.17 7.69
C CYS A 149 3.59 -1.36 6.77
N MET A 150 4.37 -2.43 6.94
CA MET A 150 5.47 -2.73 6.01
C MET A 150 4.95 -3.24 4.66
N LEU A 151 3.95 -4.12 4.67
CA LEU A 151 3.26 -4.55 3.45
C LEU A 151 2.64 -3.35 2.73
N GLU A 152 2.04 -2.43 3.48
CA GLU A 152 1.50 -1.17 2.96
C GLU A 152 2.58 -0.33 2.26
N TRP A 153 3.72 -0.10 2.92
CA TRP A 153 4.82 0.66 2.32
C TRP A 153 5.32 -0.01 1.04
N GLN A 154 5.59 -1.31 1.06
CA GLN A 154 6.04 -2.05 -0.13
C GLN A 154 5.04 -1.96 -1.29
N ALA A 155 3.74 -2.07 -1.00
CA ALA A 155 2.70 -1.89 -2.01
C ALA A 155 2.70 -0.47 -2.59
N MET A 156 2.84 0.54 -1.74
CA MET A 156 2.90 1.93 -2.20
C MET A 156 4.13 2.22 -3.06
N GLU A 157 5.28 1.60 -2.78
CA GLU A 157 6.46 1.74 -3.65
C GLU A 157 6.23 1.14 -5.03
N ASP A 158 5.67 -0.07 -5.08
CA ASP A 158 5.36 -0.76 -6.32
C ASP A 158 4.30 0.00 -7.16
N LEU A 159 3.31 0.64 -6.51
CA LEU A 159 2.18 1.29 -7.18
C LEU A 159 2.42 2.76 -7.52
N ALA A 160 2.96 3.54 -6.56
CA ALA A 160 3.07 4.98 -6.65
C ALA A 160 4.50 5.49 -6.84
N GLY A 161 5.50 4.62 -6.67
CA GLY A 161 6.92 4.95 -6.69
C GLY A 161 7.45 5.35 -5.30
N ALA A 162 8.75 5.14 -5.10
CA ALA A 162 9.41 5.28 -3.79
C ALA A 162 9.23 6.67 -3.14
N GLU A 163 9.31 7.75 -3.90
CA GLU A 163 9.19 9.11 -3.35
C GLU A 163 7.79 9.37 -2.76
N ARG A 164 6.73 8.98 -3.49
CA ARG A 164 5.34 9.16 -3.05
C ARG A 164 4.99 8.22 -1.92
N ALA A 165 5.47 6.97 -1.99
CA ALA A 165 5.32 6.02 -0.91
C ALA A 165 5.93 6.56 0.40
N ARG A 166 7.17 7.06 0.34
CA ARG A 166 7.84 7.64 1.51
C ARG A 166 7.06 8.80 2.12
N LYS A 167 6.56 9.73 1.30
CA LYS A 167 5.74 10.86 1.77
C LYS A 167 4.47 10.40 2.50
N VAL A 168 3.83 9.34 2.01
CA VAL A 168 2.66 8.74 2.68
C VAL A 168 3.03 8.17 4.05
N ILE A 169 4.12 7.42 4.13
CA ILE A 169 4.57 6.81 5.39
C ILE A 169 5.00 7.87 6.41
N GLU A 170 5.75 8.90 5.99
CA GLU A 170 6.13 10.03 6.83
C GLU A 170 4.90 10.83 7.30
N TRP A 171 3.92 11.07 6.41
CA TRP A 171 2.67 11.72 6.79
C TRP A 171 1.92 10.91 7.85
N LYS A 172 1.83 9.58 7.68
CA LYS A 172 1.12 8.71 8.62
C LYS A 172 1.82 8.62 9.98
N GLN A 173 3.15 8.64 10.02
CA GLN A 173 3.92 8.68 11.26
C GLN A 173 3.51 9.84 12.16
N GLU A 174 3.14 10.99 11.59
CA GLU A 174 2.68 12.15 12.36
C GLU A 174 1.21 12.07 12.79
N ASP A 175 0.46 11.13 12.21
CA ASP A 175 -0.99 11.01 12.35
C ASP A 175 -1.42 9.91 13.34
N HIS A 176 -1.04 8.66 13.08
CA HIS A 176 -1.40 7.47 13.87
C HIS A 176 -0.33 6.39 13.73
N TYR A 177 -0.32 5.40 14.62
CA TYR A 177 0.72 4.35 14.67
C TYR A 177 2.13 4.95 14.64
N LYS A 178 2.35 6.03 15.39
CA LYS A 178 3.56 6.86 15.29
C LYS A 178 4.84 6.07 15.55
N ALA A 179 4.87 5.27 16.62
CA ALA A 179 6.02 4.42 16.94
C ALA A 179 6.22 3.30 15.91
N ILE A 180 5.12 2.76 15.36
CA ILE A 180 5.19 1.73 14.31
C ILE A 180 5.80 2.32 13.02
N TYR A 181 5.27 3.42 12.48
CA TYR A 181 5.86 4.03 11.27
C TYR A 181 7.27 4.55 11.50
N SER A 182 7.59 5.06 12.70
CA SER A 182 8.97 5.40 13.07
C SER A 182 9.88 4.17 13.04
N THR A 183 9.42 3.02 13.54
CA THR A 183 10.16 1.75 13.47
C THR A 183 10.42 1.36 12.03
N LEU A 184 9.42 1.44 11.15
CA LEU A 184 9.56 1.14 9.72
C LEU A 184 10.61 2.06 9.07
N LEU A 185 10.51 3.38 9.27
CA LEU A 185 11.38 4.36 8.63
C LEU A 185 12.85 4.22 9.07
N ASN A 186 13.09 3.83 10.32
CA ASN A 186 14.43 3.72 10.90
C ASN A 186 15.04 2.32 10.80
N HIS A 187 14.21 1.27 10.69
CA HIS A 187 14.64 -0.12 10.80
C HIS A 187 14.06 -1.03 9.71
N ARG A 188 13.81 -0.49 8.52
CA ARG A 188 13.21 -1.22 7.39
C ARG A 188 13.82 -2.61 7.15
N GLU A 189 15.14 -2.70 7.02
CA GLU A 189 15.82 -3.98 6.73
C GLU A 189 15.58 -5.04 7.82
N GLN A 190 15.53 -4.63 9.09
CA GLN A 190 15.26 -5.54 10.20
C GLN A 190 13.82 -6.04 10.17
N VAL A 191 12.85 -5.14 9.89
CA VAL A 191 11.45 -5.51 9.72
C VAL A 191 11.31 -6.49 8.55
N GLU A 192 11.84 -6.15 7.38
CA GLU A 192 11.77 -7.02 6.19
C GLU A 192 12.44 -8.38 6.43
N SER A 193 13.56 -8.43 7.16
CA SER A 193 14.22 -9.68 7.53
C SER A 193 13.31 -10.59 8.38
N VAL A 194 12.65 -10.05 9.41
CA VAL A 194 11.70 -10.81 10.23
C VAL A 194 10.52 -11.30 9.38
N LEU A 195 9.92 -10.41 8.58
CA LEU A 195 8.79 -10.77 7.73
C LEU A 195 9.16 -11.88 6.73
N ASN A 196 10.32 -11.78 6.08
CA ASN A 196 10.80 -12.78 5.13
C ASN A 196 11.03 -14.15 5.80
N ALA A 197 11.56 -14.19 7.02
CA ALA A 197 11.77 -15.42 7.77
C ALA A 197 10.45 -16.17 8.06
N HIS A 198 9.36 -15.42 8.26
CA HIS A 198 8.01 -15.97 8.47
C HIS A 198 7.18 -16.03 7.18
N GLY A 199 7.81 -15.80 6.03
CA GLY A 199 7.19 -15.79 4.72
C GLY A 199 6.14 -14.68 4.54
N VAL A 200 6.09 -13.67 5.39
CA VAL A 200 5.15 -12.54 5.32
C VAL A 200 5.49 -11.65 4.13
N LYS A 201 4.72 -11.80 3.06
CA LYS A 201 4.77 -11.02 1.81
C LYS A 201 3.40 -11.01 1.14
N TRP A 202 3.21 -10.09 0.20
CA TRP A 202 2.14 -10.13 -0.80
C TRP A 202 2.16 -11.49 -1.53
#